data_AF-A0A944V3A7-F1
#
_entry.id   AF-A0A944V3A7-F1
#
_cell.length_a   1.000
_cell.length_b   1.000
_cell.length_c   1.000
_cell.angle_alpha   90.00
_cell.angle_beta   90.00
_cell.angle_gamma   90.00
#
_symmetry.space_group_name_H-M   'P 1'
#
loop_
_entity.id
_entity.type
_entity.pdbx_description
1 polymer ?
#
loop_
_entity_poly.entity_id
_entity_poly.type
_entity_poly.pdbx_seq_one_letter_code
_entity_poly.pdbx_strand_id
1 'polypeptide(L)'
;KEINEVKIVVGKFHQIIEEVMITNFQYMKEEYEGFENASLFMTEKNVSVKCEDCQHEFTIDEPIFMCPKCDSFNTELISGKELYIETIEGMKE
;
A
#
# COMPACT_ATOMS: atom_id res chain seq x y z
N LYS A 1 2.25 -14.36 -23.70
CA LYS A 1 1.22 -13.83 -22.77
C LYS A 1 1.66 -12.43 -22.40
N GLU A 2 0.84 -11.44 -22.67
CA GLU A 2 1.19 -10.03 -22.45
C GLU A 2 0.51 -9.52 -21.19
N ILE A 3 1.24 -8.78 -20.36
CA ILE A 3 0.73 -8.09 -19.17
C ILE A 3 0.59 -6.61 -19.50
N ASN A 4 -0.60 -6.07 -19.27
CA ASN A 4 -0.91 -4.67 -19.54
C ASN A 4 -0.90 -3.84 -18.25
N GLU A 5 -1.46 -4.40 -17.18
CA GLU A 5 -1.70 -3.68 -15.94
C GLU A 5 -1.38 -4.54 -14.71
N VAL A 6 -0.71 -3.94 -13.74
CA VAL A 6 -0.55 -4.47 -12.39
C VAL A 6 -1.04 -3.41 -11.41
N LYS A 7 -1.98 -3.78 -10.54
CA LYS A 7 -2.43 -2.92 -9.43
C LYS A 7 -1.90 -3.49 -8.13
N ILE A 8 -1.31 -2.65 -7.29
CA ILE A 8 -0.86 -3.03 -5.94
C ILE A 8 -1.56 -2.16 -4.89
N VAL A 9 -1.81 -2.76 -3.73
CA VAL A 9 -2.23 -2.02 -2.53
C VAL A 9 -1.04 -1.91 -1.61
N VAL A 10 -0.72 -0.68 -1.19
CA VAL A 10 0.41 -0.36 -0.33
C VAL A 10 -0.09 0.44 0.86
N GLY A 11 0.19 -0.05 2.06
CA GLY A 11 -0.06 0.66 3.29
C GLY A 11 1.04 1.68 3.58
N LYS A 12 0.64 2.89 3.98
CA LYS A 12 1.54 4.02 4.28
C LYS A 12 2.59 3.72 5.36
N PHE A 13 2.38 2.70 6.19
CA PHE A 13 3.36 2.30 7.20
C PHE A 13 4.67 1.79 6.58
N HIS A 14 4.64 1.34 5.32
CA HIS A 14 5.84 0.98 4.55
C HIS A 14 6.63 2.19 4.03
N GLN A 15 6.06 3.40 4.06
CA GLN A 15 6.70 4.65 3.60
C GLN A 15 7.25 4.55 2.17
N ILE A 16 6.53 3.84 1.30
CA ILE A 16 6.88 3.73 -0.11
C ILE A 16 6.53 5.04 -0.82
N ILE A 17 7.50 5.59 -1.54
CA ILE A 17 7.28 6.73 -2.43
C ILE A 17 6.82 6.20 -3.78
N GLU A 18 5.60 6.57 -4.20
CA GLU A 18 4.97 6.08 -5.44
C GLU A 18 5.88 6.22 -6.66
N GLU A 19 6.46 7.41 -6.86
CA GLU A 19 7.33 7.71 -8.00
C GLU A 19 8.54 6.76 -8.08
N VAL A 20 9.15 6.45 -6.92
CA VAL A 20 10.29 5.52 -6.85
C VAL A 20 9.85 4.10 -7.20
N MET A 21 8.69 3.67 -6.72
CA MET A 21 8.15 2.34 -6.99
C MET A 21 7.81 2.16 -8.48
N ILE A 22 7.12 3.14 -9.08
CA ILE A 22 6.77 3.14 -10.51
C ILE A 22 8.05 3.16 -11.35
N THR A 23 9.02 4.01 -11.02
CA THR A 23 10.29 4.11 -11.74
C THR A 23 11.07 2.80 -11.69
N ASN A 24 11.19 2.17 -10.52
CA ASN A 24 11.84 0.87 -10.39
C ASN A 24 11.13 -0.21 -11.22
N PHE A 25 9.79 -0.20 -11.24
CA PHE A 25 9.03 -1.12 -12.09
C PHE A 25 9.31 -0.92 -13.58
N GLN A 26 9.44 0.33 -14.05
CA GLN A 26 9.79 0.61 -15.44
C GLN A 26 11.17 0.08 -15.83
N TYR A 27 12.15 0.10 -14.92
CA TYR A 27 13.46 -0.50 -15.19
C TYR A 27 13.40 -2.03 -15.16
N MET A 28 12.72 -2.61 -14.18
CA MET A 28 12.68 -4.07 -14.02
C MET A 28 11.90 -4.76 -15.14
N LYS A 29 10.83 -4.15 -15.67
CA LYS A 29 9.97 -4.79 -16.66
C LYS A 29 10.69 -5.12 -17.97
N GLU A 30 11.78 -4.41 -18.29
CA GLU A 30 12.60 -4.69 -19.49
C GLU A 30 13.35 -6.03 -19.39
N GLU A 31 13.51 -6.59 -18.19
CA GLU A 31 14.19 -7.86 -17.95
C GLU A 31 13.26 -9.09 -18.08
N TYR A 32 11.94 -8.88 -18.23
CA TYR A 32 10.94 -9.96 -18.20
C TYR A 32 10.06 -9.97 -19.46
N GLU A 33 10.10 -11.08 -20.20
CA GLU A 33 9.26 -11.30 -21.38
C GLU A 33 7.77 -11.16 -21.04
N GLY A 34 7.06 -10.36 -21.82
CA GLY A 34 5.62 -10.13 -21.68
C GLY A 34 5.25 -8.97 -20.75
N PHE A 35 6.22 -8.24 -20.20
CA PHE A 35 6.00 -7.06 -19.34
C PHE A 35 6.39 -5.74 -20.02
N GLU A 36 6.83 -5.76 -21.27
CA GLU A 36 7.38 -4.60 -21.99
C GLU A 36 6.40 -3.41 -21.99
N ASN A 37 5.11 -3.69 -22.14
CA ASN A 37 4.03 -2.70 -22.15
C ASN A 37 3.31 -2.56 -20.79
N ALA A 38 3.73 -3.30 -19.77
CA ALA A 38 3.05 -3.30 -18.48
C ALA A 38 3.16 -1.93 -17.79
N SER A 39 2.07 -1.54 -17.13
CA SER A 39 1.98 -0.36 -16.27
C SER A 39 1.66 -0.79 -14.83
N LEU A 40 2.30 -0.13 -13.86
CA LEU A 40 2.06 -0.33 -12.44
C LEU A 40 1.21 0.82 -11.88
N PHE A 41 0.16 0.47 -11.16
CA PHE A 41 -0.68 1.40 -10.42
C PHE A 41 -0.67 1.06 -8.93
N MET A 42 -0.65 2.08 -8.08
CA MET A 42 -0.60 1.92 -6.64
C MET A 42 -1.82 2.54 -5.97
N THR A 43 -2.44 1.79 -5.07
CA THR A 43 -3.49 2.28 -4.17
C THR A 43 -2.93 2.36 -2.76
N GLU A 44 -2.90 3.55 -2.19
CA GLU A 44 -2.43 3.74 -0.82
C GLU A 44 -3.51 3.47 0.24
N LYS A 45 -3.12 2.83 1.34
CA LYS A 45 -3.94 2.67 2.55
C LYS A 45 -3.33 3.45 3.70
N ASN A 46 -4.14 4.30 4.33
CA ASN A 46 -3.72 5.09 5.49
C ASN A 46 -3.39 4.18 6.68
N VAL A 47 -2.54 4.68 7.57
CA VAL A 47 -2.28 4.06 8.87
C VAL A 47 -3.48 4.35 9.77
N SER A 48 -4.35 3.35 9.94
CA SER A 48 -5.52 3.44 10.81
C SER A 48 -5.28 2.66 12.10
N VAL A 49 -5.63 3.28 13.22
CA VAL A 49 -5.40 2.78 14.57
C VAL A 49 -6.74 2.75 15.30
N LYS A 50 -6.93 1.72 16.12
CA LYS A 50 -8.07 1.57 17.02
C LYS A 50 -7.59 1.62 18.46
N CYS A 51 -8.21 2.46 19.30
CA CYS A 51 -7.96 2.44 20.73
C CYS A 51 -8.72 1.29 21.40
N GLU A 52 -8.03 0.44 22.15
CA GLU A 52 -8.65 -0.70 22.83
C GLU A 52 -9.41 -0.27 24.10
N ASP A 53 -9.07 0.88 24.70
CA ASP A 53 -9.73 1.36 25.91
C ASP A 53 -11.06 2.08 25.63
N CYS A 54 -11.11 2.92 24.58
CA CYS A 54 -12.29 3.73 24.25
C CYS A 54 -12.93 3.41 22.90
N GLN A 55 -12.38 2.44 22.16
CA GLN A 55 -12.87 1.93 20.87
C GLN A 55 -12.92 3.01 19.76
N HIS A 56 -12.19 4.12 19.94
CA HIS A 56 -12.10 5.16 18.92
C HIS A 56 -11.10 4.75 17.83
N GLU A 57 -11.54 4.81 16.58
CA GLU A 57 -10.69 4.62 15.40
C GLU A 57 -10.25 5.98 14.86
N PHE A 58 -8.97 6.10 14.51
CA PHE A 58 -8.34 7.31 14.01
C PHE A 58 -7.18 6.99 13.07
N THR A 59 -6.82 7.92 12.18
CA THR A 59 -5.67 7.80 11.30
C THR A 59 -4.48 8.58 11.84
N ILE A 60 -3.26 8.11 11.56
CA ILE A 60 -2.02 8.80 11.92
C ILE A 60 -1.14 8.98 10.69
N ASP A 61 -0.48 10.13 10.58
CA ASP A 61 0.54 10.39 9.56
C ASP A 61 1.97 10.25 10.13
N GLU A 62 2.11 10.46 11.44
CA GLU A 62 3.34 10.26 12.21
C GLU A 62 3.16 9.06 13.16
N PRO A 63 4.23 8.37 13.60
CA PRO A 63 4.15 7.18 14.45
C PRO A 63 3.80 7.50 15.91
N ILE A 64 2.77 8.30 16.14
CA ILE A 64 2.24 8.70 17.45
C ILE A 64 0.95 7.92 17.70
N PHE A 65 1.08 6.77 18.38
CA PHE A 65 -0.01 5.84 18.69
C PHE A 65 -0.82 6.23 19.94
N MET A 66 -0.95 7.53 20.22
CA MET A 66 -1.75 8.03 21.33
C MET A 66 -3.17 8.28 20.86
N CYS A 67 -4.16 7.73 21.56
CA CYS A 67 -5.55 7.98 21.25
C CYS A 67 -5.92 9.45 21.51
N PRO A 68 -6.41 10.21 20.52
CA PRO A 68 -6.75 11.63 20.68
C PRO A 68 -8.01 11.88 21.52
N LYS A 69 -8.70 10.82 21.94
CA LYS A 69 -9.97 10.89 22.69
C LYS A 69 -9.81 10.62 24.19
N CYS A 70 -8.88 9.76 24.58
CA CYS A 70 -8.68 9.35 25.98
C CYS A 70 -7.21 9.33 26.42
N ASP A 71 -6.29 9.79 25.58
CA ASP A 71 -4.84 9.84 25.81
C ASP A 71 -4.17 8.49 26.09
N SER A 72 -4.89 7.38 25.85
CA SER A 72 -4.35 6.03 26.00
C SER A 72 -3.39 5.66 24.87
N PHE A 73 -2.35 4.91 25.23
CA PHE A 73 -1.45 4.24 24.28
C PHE A 73 -1.83 2.78 24.01
N ASN A 74 -2.90 2.28 24.64
CA ASN A 74 -3.43 0.95 24.38
C ASN A 74 -4.20 0.96 23.05
N THR A 75 -3.47 0.80 21.95
CA THR A 75 -4.02 0.89 20.60
C THR A 75 -3.54 -0.25 19.70
N GLU A 76 -4.41 -0.69 18.81
CA GLU A 76 -4.13 -1.67 17.76
C GLU A 76 -4.05 -0.99 16.39
N LEU A 77 -3.06 -1.38 15.58
CA LEU A 77 -3.01 -0.97 14.18
C LEU A 77 -3.90 -1.87 13.33
N ILE A 78 -4.89 -1.28 12.68
CA ILE A 78 -5.92 -2.02 11.91
C ILE A 78 -5.77 -1.87 10.38
N SER A 79 -5.03 -0.86 9.88
CA SER A 79 -4.68 -0.72 8.45
C SER A 79 -3.38 0.08 8.28
N GLY A 80 -2.78 0.03 7.10
CA GLY A 80 -1.53 0.72 6.77
C GLY A 80 -0.34 -0.22 6.61
N LYS A 81 -0.52 -1.54 6.80
CA LYS A 81 0.50 -2.59 6.61
C LYS A 81 0.30 -3.41 5.33
N GLU A 82 -0.54 -2.95 4.41
CA GLU A 82 -0.83 -3.65 3.18
C GLU A 82 0.39 -3.64 2.25
N LEU A 83 0.67 -4.77 1.62
CA LEU A 83 1.61 -4.87 0.51
C LEU A 83 1.26 -6.12 -0.28
N TYR A 84 0.38 -5.99 -1.26
CA TYR A 84 -0.06 -7.10 -2.09
C TYR A 84 -0.50 -6.63 -3.48
N ILE A 85 -0.52 -7.57 -4.43
CA ILE A 85 -1.06 -7.36 -5.76
C ILE A 85 -2.58 -7.50 -5.69
N GLU A 86 -3.29 -6.45 -6.10
CA GLU A 86 -4.75 -6.43 -6.19
C GLU A 86 -5.20 -7.13 -7.47
N THR A 87 -4.64 -6.73 -8.61
CA THR A 87 -4.95 -7.30 -9.93
C THR A 87 -3.71 -7.38 -10.81
N ILE A 88 -3.74 -8.36 -11.72
CA ILE A 88 -2.86 -8.45 -12.88
C ILE A 88 -3.77 -8.68 -14.08
N GLU A 89 -3.75 -7.76 -15.03
CA GLU A 89 -4.54 -7.85 -16.25
C GLU A 89 -3.63 -7.98 -17.47
N GLY A 90 -4.04 -8.85 -18.40
CA GLY A 90 -3.24 -9.18 -19.57
C GLY A 90 -4.01 -10.00 -20.59
N MET A 91 -3.38 -10.20 -21.74
CA MET A 91 -3.95 -11.00 -22.83
C MET A 91 -3.40 -12.43 -22.79
N LYS A 92 -4.32 -13.39 -22.82
CA LYS A 92 -4.03 -14.78 -23.14
C LYS A 92 -4.43 -14.99 -24.59
N GLU A 93 -3.44 -15.21 -25.45
CA GLU A 93 -3.68 -15.96 -26.69
C GLU A 93 -4.09 -17.41 -26.34
#